data_AF-A0A086LIQ7-F1
#
_entry.id   AF-A0A086LIQ7-F1
#
_cell.length_a   1.000
_cell.length_b   1.000
_cell.length_c   1.000
_cell.angle_alpha   90.00
_cell.angle_beta   90.00
_cell.angle_gamma   90.00
#
_symmetry.space_group_name_H-M   'P 1'
#
loop_
_entity.id
_entity.type
_entity.pdbx_description
1 polymer ?
#
loop_
_entity_poly.entity_id
_entity_poly.type
_entity_poly.pdbx_seq_one_letter_code
_entity_poly.pdbx_strand_id
1 'polypeptide(L)'
;VLRCLRPDRMTTAIAEYIRAILPSGSEFIDGDAALSFKDILESSFKDSANTTPIFFILSPGADPVKEVESMGKKAGYTANFNFHNIAMGQ
;
A
#
# COMPACT_ATOMS: atom_id res chain seq x y z
N VAL A 1 -9.67 -28.07 -15.05
CA VAL A 1 -8.62 -29.04 -15.47
C VAL A 1 -7.33 -28.86 -14.67
N LEU A 2 -6.71 -27.66 -14.67
CA LEU A 2 -5.41 -27.42 -14.00
C LEU A 2 -5.39 -27.80 -12.51
N ARG A 3 -6.44 -27.47 -11.75
CA ARG A 3 -6.58 -27.81 -10.33
C ARG A 3 -6.46 -29.32 -10.03
N CYS A 4 -6.89 -30.18 -10.96
CA CYS A 4 -6.88 -31.62 -10.76
C CYS A 4 -5.56 -32.27 -11.20
N LEU A 5 -4.86 -31.67 -12.17
CA LEU A 5 -3.67 -32.28 -12.80
C LEU A 5 -2.36 -31.66 -12.32
N ARG A 6 -2.35 -30.37 -11.95
CA ARG A 6 -1.14 -29.64 -11.58
C ARG A 6 -1.44 -28.48 -10.59
N PRO A 7 -1.85 -28.81 -9.35
CA PRO A 7 -2.26 -27.80 -8.37
C PRO A 7 -1.14 -26.81 -7.98
N ASP A 8 0.13 -27.20 -8.09
CA ASP A 8 1.31 -26.35 -7.84
C ASP A 8 1.37 -25.11 -8.75
N ARG A 9 0.80 -25.19 -9.95
CA ARG A 9 0.81 -24.07 -10.92
C ARG A 9 -0.44 -23.20 -10.84
N MET A 10 -1.33 -23.44 -9.90
CA MET A 10 -2.61 -22.73 -9.81
C MET A 10 -2.43 -21.23 -9.60
N THR A 11 -1.51 -20.81 -8.73
CA THR A 11 -1.26 -19.39 -8.44
C THR A 11 -0.79 -18.65 -9.68
N THR A 12 0.23 -19.19 -10.38
CA THR A 12 0.74 -18.62 -11.63
C THR A 12 -0.33 -18.62 -12.72
N ALA A 13 -1.05 -19.73 -12.92
CA ALA A 13 -2.05 -19.82 -13.98
C ALA A 13 -3.22 -18.85 -13.78
N ILE A 14 -3.67 -18.65 -12.53
CA ILE A 14 -4.71 -17.67 -12.21
C ILE A 14 -4.20 -16.24 -12.44
N ALA A 15 -2.98 -15.93 -12.01
CA ALA A 15 -2.38 -14.62 -12.24
C ALA A 15 -2.30 -14.28 -13.74
N GLU A 16 -1.79 -15.19 -14.56
CA GLU A 16 -1.74 -15.01 -16.02
C GLU A 16 -3.13 -14.91 -16.66
N TYR A 17 -4.08 -15.71 -16.19
CA TYR A 17 -5.45 -15.64 -16.67
C TYR A 17 -6.09 -14.26 -16.40
N ILE A 18 -5.92 -13.73 -15.19
CA ILE A 18 -6.43 -12.40 -14.81
C ILE A 18 -5.76 -11.31 -15.65
N ARG A 19 -4.43 -11.38 -15.84
CA ARG A 19 -3.69 -10.44 -16.70
C ARG A 19 -4.23 -10.40 -18.14
N ALA A 20 -4.59 -11.56 -18.69
CA ALA A 20 -5.02 -11.68 -20.08
C ALA A 20 -6.49 -11.32 -20.32
N ILE A 21 -7.37 -11.56 -19.35
CA ILE A 21 -8.82 -11.48 -19.54
C ILE A 21 -9.41 -10.14 -19.08
N LEU A 22 -8.90 -9.55 -18.00
CA LEU A 22 -9.41 -8.27 -17.53
C LEU A 22 -8.77 -7.10 -18.30
N PRO A 23 -9.54 -6.04 -18.60
CA PRO A 23 -8.96 -4.75 -18.98
C PRO A 23 -8.00 -4.29 -17.88
N SER A 24 -6.78 -3.89 -18.26
CA SER A 24 -5.70 -3.55 -17.32
C SER A 24 -5.41 -4.65 -16.28
N GLY A 25 -5.51 -5.92 -16.65
CA GLY A 25 -5.32 -7.06 -15.74
C GLY A 25 -4.00 -7.09 -14.97
N SER A 26 -2.94 -6.45 -15.49
CA SER A 26 -1.67 -6.26 -14.79
C SER A 26 -1.80 -5.43 -13.51
N GLU A 27 -2.67 -4.40 -13.49
CA GLU A 27 -2.87 -3.55 -12.31
C GLU A 27 -3.45 -4.34 -11.12
N PHE A 28 -4.22 -5.38 -11.38
CA PHE A 28 -4.82 -6.22 -10.32
C PHE A 28 -3.86 -7.27 -9.76
N ILE A 29 -2.85 -7.67 -10.54
CA ILE A 29 -1.89 -8.71 -10.12
C ILE A 29 -0.61 -8.08 -9.57
N ASP A 30 -0.10 -7.07 -10.26
CA ASP A 30 1.13 -6.38 -9.87
C ASP A 30 0.84 -5.36 -8.77
N GLY A 31 -0.37 -4.76 -8.79
CA GLY A 31 -0.92 -3.92 -7.72
C GLY A 31 0.08 -2.87 -7.22
N ASP A 32 0.17 -2.79 -5.90
CA ASP A 32 1.06 -1.88 -5.19
C ASP A 32 2.55 -2.28 -5.29
N ALA A 33 2.88 -3.49 -5.75
CA ALA A 33 4.28 -3.91 -5.87
C ALA A 33 5.03 -3.14 -6.98
N ALA A 34 4.29 -2.51 -7.89
CA ALA A 34 4.86 -1.62 -8.91
C ALA A 34 5.19 -0.21 -8.37
N LEU A 35 4.70 0.15 -7.18
CA LEU A 35 4.83 1.47 -6.58
C LEU A 35 5.71 1.43 -5.34
N SER A 36 6.42 2.54 -5.07
CA SER A 36 7.10 2.66 -3.78
C SER A 36 6.07 2.93 -2.68
N PHE A 37 6.40 2.58 -1.43
CA PHE A 37 5.55 2.90 -0.27
C PHE A 37 5.16 4.38 -0.21
N LYS A 38 6.09 5.26 -0.59
CA LYS A 38 5.87 6.70 -0.66
C LYS A 38 4.80 7.08 -1.69
N ASP A 39 4.85 6.49 -2.87
CA ASP A 39 3.86 6.78 -3.93
C ASP A 39 2.46 6.31 -3.52
N ILE A 40 2.38 5.14 -2.88
CA ILE A 40 1.12 4.58 -2.33
C ILE A 40 0.56 5.52 -1.25
N LEU A 41 1.43 6.00 -0.35
CA LEU A 41 1.01 6.90 0.71
C LEU A 41 0.55 8.26 0.16
N GLU A 42 1.25 8.82 -0.84
CA GLU A 42 0.86 10.10 -1.47
C GLU A 42 -0.49 9.96 -2.20
N SER A 43 -0.73 8.85 -2.91
CA SER A 43 -2.01 8.56 -3.54
C SER A 43 -3.14 8.37 -2.51
N SER A 44 -2.89 7.53 -1.50
CA SER A 44 -3.89 7.23 -0.46
C SER A 44 -4.27 8.46 0.34
N PHE A 45 -3.29 9.33 0.65
CA PHE A 45 -3.55 10.59 1.33
C PHE A 45 -4.40 11.52 0.49
N LYS A 46 -4.12 11.63 -0.81
CA LYS A 46 -4.92 12.43 -1.75
C LYS A 46 -6.38 11.96 -1.87
N ASP A 47 -6.60 10.65 -1.81
CA ASP A 47 -7.94 10.05 -1.89
C ASP A 47 -8.68 10.04 -0.54
N SER A 48 -7.97 10.31 0.56
CA SER A 48 -8.53 10.38 1.91
C SER A 48 -9.13 11.76 2.25
N ALA A 49 -9.95 11.79 3.30
CA ALA A 49 -10.50 13.02 3.86
C ALA A 49 -10.05 13.18 5.32
N ASN A 50 -10.23 14.38 5.89
CA ASN A 50 -9.92 14.65 7.31
C ASN A 50 -10.75 13.81 8.30
N THR A 51 -11.83 13.18 7.85
CA THR A 51 -12.65 12.24 8.62
C THR A 51 -12.27 10.77 8.43
N THR A 52 -11.37 10.46 7.50
CA THR A 52 -11.01 9.09 7.11
C THR A 52 -9.60 8.78 7.60
N PRO A 53 -9.42 8.05 8.71
CA PRO A 53 -8.10 7.69 9.22
C PRO A 53 -7.40 6.69 8.30
N ILE A 54 -6.07 6.83 8.17
CA ILE A 54 -5.20 5.89 7.45
C ILE A 54 -4.51 4.99 8.48
N PHE A 55 -4.56 3.67 8.27
CA PHE A 55 -3.90 2.68 9.12
C PHE A 55 -2.76 1.99 8.38
N PHE A 56 -1.66 1.73 9.11
CA PHE A 56 -0.52 0.98 8.58
C PHE A 56 -0.45 -0.40 9.23
N ILE A 57 -0.37 -1.44 8.41
CA ILE A 57 -0.09 -2.81 8.87
C ILE A 57 1.39 -3.07 8.66
N LEU A 58 2.12 -3.26 9.75
CA LEU A 58 3.57 -3.37 9.71
C LEU A 58 4.01 -4.83 9.65
N SER A 59 4.73 -5.14 8.58
CA SER A 59 5.63 -6.29 8.56
C SER A 59 6.84 -6.00 9.45
N PRO A 60 7.50 -7.03 10.02
CA PRO A 60 8.72 -6.84 10.81
C PRO A 60 9.77 -6.02 10.05
N GLY A 61 10.30 -4.98 10.69
CA GLY A 61 11.33 -4.10 10.10
C GLY A 61 10.80 -2.96 9.23
N ALA A 62 9.49 -2.86 8.99
CA ALA A 62 8.89 -1.71 8.32
C ALA A 62 8.69 -0.53 9.29
N ASP A 63 9.07 0.68 8.87
CA ASP A 63 8.89 1.92 9.62
C ASP A 63 8.26 3.00 8.72
N PRO A 64 6.94 3.26 8.83
CA PRO A 64 6.25 4.24 7.98
C PRO A 64 6.46 5.68 8.45
N VAL A 65 6.97 5.90 9.67
CA VAL A 65 6.96 7.21 10.34
C VAL A 65 7.75 8.23 9.54
N LYS A 66 8.93 7.84 9.04
CA LYS A 66 9.82 8.75 8.28
C LYS A 66 9.17 9.29 7.02
N GLU A 67 8.43 8.45 6.31
CA GLU A 67 7.76 8.83 5.06
C GLU A 67 6.54 9.71 5.33
N VAL A 68 5.78 9.42 6.40
CA VAL A 68 4.67 10.27 6.87
C VAL A 68 5.18 11.66 7.30
N GLU A 69 6.28 11.73 8.05
CA GLU A 69 6.90 13.01 8.45
C GLU A 69 7.42 13.80 7.24
N SER A 70 8.06 13.12 6.28
CA SER A 70 8.54 13.71 5.04
C SER A 70 7.38 14.32 4.24
N MET A 71 6.27 13.60 4.11
CA MET A 71 5.05 14.10 3.48
C MET A 71 4.44 15.28 4.23
N GLY A 72 4.32 15.18 5.55
CA GLY A 72 3.78 16.24 6.39
C GLY A 72 4.56 17.55 6.21
N LYS A 73 5.89 17.48 6.17
CA LYS A 73 6.76 18.64 5.91
C LYS A 73 6.48 19.27 4.54
N LYS A 74 6.33 18.47 3.48
CA LYS A 74 5.97 18.97 2.14
C LYS A 74 4.60 19.66 2.12
N ALA A 75 3.65 19.16 2.90
CA ALA A 75 2.32 19.73 3.03
C ALA A 75 2.23 20.93 3.99
N GLY A 76 3.36 21.37 4.57
CA GLY A 76 3.42 22.54 5.45
C GLY A 76 3.11 22.26 6.92
N TYR A 77 3.05 20.98 7.32
CA TYR A 77 2.91 20.61 8.73
C TYR A 77 4.24 20.78 9.47
N THR A 78 4.13 21.31 10.69
CA THR A 78 5.23 21.55 11.61
C THR A 78 5.12 20.62 12.80
N ALA A 79 6.16 19.82 13.03
CA ALA A 79 6.25 18.93 14.17
C ALA A 79 6.08 19.70 15.49
N ASN A 80 5.38 19.11 16.45
CA ASN A 80 5.06 19.68 17.77
C ASN A 80 4.14 20.92 17.75
N PHE A 81 3.61 21.32 16.60
CA PHE A 81 2.58 22.36 16.50
C PHE A 81 1.26 21.77 16.00
N ASN A 82 1.20 21.39 14.72
CA ASN A 82 0.02 20.81 14.07
C ASN A 82 0.23 19.36 13.61
N PHE A 83 1.40 18.78 13.85
CA PHE A 83 1.70 17.37 13.64
C PHE A 83 2.35 16.79 14.89
N HIS A 84 1.75 15.75 15.46
CA HIS A 84 2.20 15.07 16.67
C HIS A 84 2.23 13.57 16.42
N ASN A 85 3.38 12.95 16.65
CA ASN A 85 3.54 11.51 16.57
C ASN A 85 3.63 10.95 18.00
N ILE A 86 2.74 10.01 18.33
CA ILE A 86 2.65 9.42 19.66
C ILE A 86 2.76 7.90 19.49
N ALA A 87 3.78 7.32 20.11
CA ALA A 87 3.87 5.88 20.24
C ALA A 87 2.99 5.41 21.40
N MET A 88 2.13 4.42 21.15
CA MET A 88 1.36 3.79 22.21
C MET A 88 2.27 2.85 22.99
N GLY A 89 2.57 3.22 24.23
CA GLY A 89 3.33 2.41 25.21
C GLY A 89 2.57 2.29 26.53
N GLN A 90 3.15 1.57 27.49
CA GLN A 90 2.70 1.59 28.90
C GLN A 90 3.35 2.75 29.66
#